data_AF-A0A183STF3-F1
#
_entry.id   AF-A0A183STF3-F1
#
_cell.length_a   1.000
_cell.length_b   1.000
_cell.length_c   1.000
_cell.angle_alpha   90.00
_cell.angle_beta   90.00
_cell.angle_gamma   90.00
#
_symmetry.space_group_name_H-M   'P 1'
#
loop_
_entity.id
_entity.type
_entity.pdbx_description
1 polymer ?
#
loop_
_entity_poly.entity_id
_entity_poly.type
_entity_poly.pdbx_seq_one_letter_code
_entity_poly.pdbx_strand_id
1 'polypeptide(L)'
;LKWKIMSDPRFCEIFCRGRHCPYCSSTHRFKPNECAVPGLYSTWQSMQIFNLSLLIRLHIKTIINMQIPGEHPYCGDGINKSGFSYDPEMFMEAGIFHYNFAWRDYEVGSIRNVLDAVKVMMFALEQGRVAVHCHAGLGRTGTLIVCLFIFRDNMTAKQAVRFVRARRPGSVQSTVQLARIKQFAAFVQTLRGIFLER
;
A
#
# COMPACT_ATOMS: atom_id res chain seq x y z
N LEU A 1 -1.77 -6.88 24.67
CA LEU A 1 -1.38 -7.94 23.71
C LEU A 1 -0.23 -7.42 22.86
N LYS A 2 1.02 -7.79 23.19
CA LYS A 2 2.21 -7.46 22.41
C LYS A 2 2.21 -8.35 21.16
N TRP A 3 1.82 -7.81 20.02
CA TRP A 3 1.87 -8.54 18.75
C TRP A 3 3.30 -8.52 18.20
N LYS A 4 3.96 -9.68 18.22
CA LYS A 4 5.10 -9.94 17.34
C LYS A 4 4.57 -9.91 15.90
N ILE A 5 5.43 -9.50 14.95
CA ILE A 5 5.27 -9.67 13.49
C ILE A 5 4.49 -10.96 13.22
N MET A 6 3.56 -10.99 12.25
CA MET A 6 2.82 -12.21 11.86
C MET A 6 3.78 -13.33 11.44
N SER A 7 4.38 -13.99 12.42
CA SER A 7 5.44 -14.98 12.32
C SER A 7 4.95 -16.36 12.76
N ASP A 8 3.65 -16.48 13.05
CA ASP A 8 3.01 -17.76 13.37
C ASP A 8 2.21 -18.23 12.13
N PRO A 9 2.53 -19.43 11.61
CA PRO A 9 1.93 -19.98 10.39
C PRO A 9 0.40 -20.06 10.47
N ARG A 10 -0.17 -20.24 11.66
CA ARG A 10 -1.63 -20.33 11.88
C ARG A 10 -2.35 -19.05 11.47
N PHE A 11 -1.73 -17.88 11.68
CA PHE A 11 -2.32 -16.61 11.24
C PHE A 11 -2.33 -16.49 9.71
N CYS A 12 -1.26 -16.94 9.04
CA CYS A 12 -1.23 -16.96 7.58
C CYS A 12 -2.31 -17.90 7.02
N GLU A 13 -2.51 -19.07 7.63
CA GLU A 13 -3.58 -20.00 7.24
C GLU A 13 -4.97 -19.40 7.43
N ILE A 14 -5.27 -18.87 8.61
CA ILE A 14 -6.61 -18.35 8.94
C ILE A 14 -6.97 -17.12 8.12
N PHE A 15 -6.06 -16.15 8.02
CA PHE A 15 -6.39 -14.84 7.43
C PHE A 15 -6.05 -14.74 5.94
N CYS A 16 -5.10 -15.55 5.47
CA CYS A 16 -4.56 -15.45 4.11
C CYS A 16 -4.59 -16.78 3.35
N ARG A 17 -5.10 -17.88 3.92
CA ARG A 17 -5.10 -19.23 3.30
C ARG A 17 -3.72 -19.88 3.15
N GLY A 18 -2.72 -19.38 3.90
CA GLY A 18 -1.38 -19.98 3.98
C GLY A 18 -0.73 -20.10 2.60
N ARG A 19 -0.30 -21.31 2.23
CA ARG A 19 0.30 -21.60 0.91
C ARG A 19 -0.63 -21.31 -0.27
N HIS A 20 -1.94 -21.30 -0.05
CA HIS A 20 -2.94 -20.94 -1.07
C HIS A 20 -3.29 -19.44 -1.05
N CYS A 21 -2.43 -18.61 -0.45
CA CYS A 21 -2.64 -17.17 -0.44
C CYS A 21 -2.68 -16.63 -1.87
N PRO A 22 -3.81 -16.05 -2.31
CA PRO A 22 -3.93 -15.57 -3.68
C PRO A 22 -2.98 -14.39 -3.94
N TYR A 23 -2.55 -13.70 -2.88
CA TYR A 23 -1.77 -12.47 -2.97
C TYR A 23 -0.25 -12.68 -3.00
N CYS A 24 0.23 -13.87 -2.61
CA CYS A 24 1.65 -14.15 -2.46
C CYS A 24 2.13 -15.37 -3.25
N SER A 25 1.26 -16.00 -4.04
CA SER A 25 1.69 -17.07 -4.94
C SER A 25 1.93 -16.54 -6.34
N SER A 26 3.12 -16.79 -6.88
CA SER A 26 3.51 -16.50 -8.26
C SER A 26 2.70 -17.31 -9.27
N THR A 27 2.12 -18.44 -8.85
CA THR A 27 1.34 -19.34 -9.71
C THR A 27 -0.15 -18.97 -9.75
N HIS A 28 -0.63 -18.18 -8.78
CA HIS A 28 -2.02 -17.80 -8.73
C HIS A 28 -2.33 -16.75 -9.81
N ARG A 29 -3.05 -17.18 -10.86
CA ARG A 29 -3.55 -16.28 -11.89
C ARG A 29 -4.97 -15.87 -11.56
N PHE A 30 -5.15 -14.60 -11.27
CA PHE A 30 -6.46 -14.00 -11.12
C PHE A 30 -7.19 -13.96 -12.45
N LYS A 31 -8.51 -14.12 -12.41
CA LYS A 31 -9.34 -14.06 -13.61
C LYS A 31 -9.35 -12.62 -14.16
N PRO A 32 -9.49 -12.42 -15.49
CA PRO A 32 -9.53 -11.07 -16.06
C PRO A 32 -10.62 -10.17 -15.47
N ASN A 33 -11.78 -10.71 -15.09
CA ASN A 33 -12.85 -9.96 -14.44
C ASN A 33 -12.55 -9.57 -12.98
N GLU A 34 -11.53 -10.17 -12.37
CA GLU A 34 -11.03 -9.83 -11.03
C GLU A 34 -9.92 -8.77 -11.09
N CYS A 35 -9.48 -8.40 -12.31
CA CYS A 35 -8.34 -7.53 -12.56
C CYS A 35 -8.63 -6.43 -13.60
N ALA A 36 -8.56 -5.17 -13.21
CA ALA A 36 -8.34 -4.04 -14.10
C ALA A 36 -7.07 -4.15 -14.95
N VAL A 37 -6.02 -4.81 -14.45
CA VAL A 37 -4.86 -5.15 -15.28
C VAL A 37 -4.74 -6.67 -15.39
N PRO A 38 -5.02 -7.27 -16.56
CA PRO A 38 -4.92 -8.70 -16.76
C PRO A 38 -3.54 -9.25 -16.35
N GLY A 39 -3.52 -10.29 -15.52
CA GLY A 39 -2.28 -10.95 -15.06
C GLY A 39 -1.64 -10.35 -13.80
N LEU A 40 -2.24 -9.33 -13.19
CA LEU A 40 -1.92 -8.86 -11.84
C LEU A 40 -3.18 -8.88 -10.99
N TYR A 41 -3.09 -9.24 -9.70
CA TYR A 41 -4.17 -8.86 -8.79
C TYR A 41 -4.25 -7.34 -8.76
N SER A 42 -5.20 -6.82 -9.50
CA SER A 42 -5.27 -5.41 -9.70
C SER A 42 -6.70 -5.08 -9.96
N THR A 43 -7.54 -4.93 -8.94
CA THR A 43 -8.84 -4.28 -9.20
C THR A 43 -8.59 -2.88 -9.80
N TRP A 44 -9.59 -2.18 -10.33
CA TRP A 44 -9.42 -0.80 -10.89
C TRP A 44 -8.81 0.21 -9.89
N GLN A 45 -8.50 -0.26 -8.68
CA GLN A 45 -7.96 0.44 -7.56
C GLN A 45 -6.90 -0.32 -6.75
N SER A 46 -6.46 -1.53 -7.14
CA SER A 46 -5.29 -2.23 -6.57
C SER A 46 -4.25 -2.40 -7.68
N MET A 47 -2.96 -2.34 -7.38
CA MET A 47 -1.95 -3.03 -8.20
C MET A 47 -1.10 -3.87 -7.27
N GLN A 48 -1.06 -5.18 -7.52
CA GLN A 48 0.08 -5.99 -7.13
C GLN A 48 1.17 -5.88 -8.19
N ILE A 49 2.42 -6.08 -7.77
CA ILE A 49 3.60 -5.63 -8.50
C ILE A 49 4.42 -6.82 -9.03
N PHE A 50 3.88 -8.03 -8.97
CA PHE A 50 4.61 -9.27 -9.26
C PHE A 50 4.94 -9.50 -10.74
N ASN A 51 4.60 -8.57 -11.63
CA ASN A 51 4.89 -8.70 -13.06
C ASN A 51 5.62 -7.45 -13.58
N LEU A 52 6.95 -7.50 -13.54
CA LEU A 52 7.82 -6.41 -14.03
C LEU A 52 7.50 -6.00 -15.47
N SER A 53 7.30 -6.96 -16.37
CA SER A 53 6.98 -6.65 -17.77
C SER A 53 5.70 -5.82 -17.91
N LEU A 54 4.73 -6.06 -17.04
CA LEU A 54 3.47 -5.33 -17.01
C LEU A 54 3.60 -3.96 -16.37
N LEU A 55 4.42 -3.81 -15.33
CA LEU A 55 4.72 -2.49 -14.75
C LEU A 55 5.40 -1.57 -15.76
N ILE A 56 6.34 -2.10 -16.54
CA ILE A 56 7.01 -1.38 -17.63
C ILE A 56 5.98 -0.95 -18.67
N ARG A 57 5.10 -1.87 -19.11
CA ARG A 57 4.01 -1.57 -20.06
C ARG A 57 3.02 -0.52 -19.53
N LEU A 58 2.79 -0.49 -18.23
CA LEU A 58 1.94 0.50 -17.57
C LEU A 58 2.66 1.81 -17.24
N HIS A 59 3.94 1.91 -17.59
CA HIS A 59 4.80 3.06 -17.30
C HIS A 59 4.82 3.44 -15.81
N ILE A 60 4.80 2.43 -14.92
CA ILE A 60 5.05 2.64 -13.50
C ILE A 60 6.51 3.06 -13.32
N LYS A 61 6.73 4.17 -12.63
CA LYS A 61 8.07 4.70 -12.32
C LYS A 61 8.47 4.52 -10.87
N THR A 62 7.48 4.42 -9.98
CA THR A 62 7.74 4.27 -8.55
C THR A 62 6.82 3.25 -7.92
N ILE A 63 7.39 2.43 -7.03
CA ILE A 63 6.71 1.47 -6.18
C ILE A 63 6.84 1.92 -4.73
N ILE A 64 5.71 2.05 -4.05
CA ILE A 64 5.63 2.30 -2.61
C ILE A 64 5.18 1.00 -1.94
N ASN A 65 6.13 0.32 -1.31
CA ASN A 65 5.91 -0.87 -0.52
C ASN A 65 5.59 -0.46 0.93
N MET A 66 4.47 -0.95 1.47
CA MET A 66 4.05 -0.69 2.85
C MET A 66 4.29 -1.87 3.80
N GLN A 67 4.89 -2.95 3.29
CA GLN A 67 5.11 -4.20 4.02
C GLN A 67 6.29 -4.09 4.98
N ILE A 68 6.23 -4.82 6.10
CA ILE A 68 7.38 -5.05 6.96
C ILE A 68 8.18 -6.22 6.41
N PRO A 69 9.52 -6.11 6.26
CA PRO A 69 10.35 -7.26 5.92
C PRO A 69 10.10 -8.44 6.86
N GLY A 70 9.81 -9.61 6.31
CA GLY A 70 9.49 -10.82 7.06
C GLY A 70 8.03 -10.97 7.48
N GLU A 71 7.13 -10.05 7.10
CA GLU A 71 5.69 -10.28 7.27
C GLU A 71 5.20 -11.38 6.32
N HIS A 72 4.22 -12.17 6.77
CA HIS A 72 3.62 -13.26 5.99
C HIS A 72 4.60 -14.32 5.44
N PRO A 73 5.55 -14.85 6.24
CA PRO A 73 6.60 -15.78 5.78
C PRO A 73 6.06 -17.12 5.26
N TYR A 74 4.80 -17.46 5.59
CA TYR A 74 4.14 -18.71 5.22
C TYR A 74 3.01 -18.51 4.19
N CYS A 75 2.85 -17.30 3.63
CA CYS A 75 1.84 -17.04 2.60
C CYS A 75 2.38 -17.34 1.20
N GLY A 76 1.56 -18.02 0.39
CA GLY A 76 1.88 -18.28 -1.02
C GLY A 76 3.19 -19.06 -1.15
N ASP A 77 4.12 -18.52 -1.94
CA ASP A 77 5.42 -19.15 -2.20
C ASP A 77 6.45 -18.85 -1.09
N GLY A 78 6.06 -18.07 -0.07
CA GLY A 78 6.92 -17.64 1.03
C GLY A 78 7.62 -16.31 0.78
N ILE A 79 8.60 -16.02 1.63
CA ILE A 79 9.46 -14.83 1.53
C ILE A 79 10.83 -15.20 0.98
N ASN A 80 11.38 -14.34 0.14
CA ASN A 80 12.74 -14.45 -0.39
C ASN A 80 13.78 -13.86 0.60
N LYS A 81 15.04 -13.78 0.15
CA LYS A 81 16.15 -13.18 0.92
C LYS A 81 15.95 -11.70 1.24
N SER A 82 15.22 -10.95 0.42
CA SER A 82 14.92 -9.54 0.70
C SER A 82 13.82 -9.36 1.77
N GLY A 83 13.22 -10.46 2.25
CA GLY A 83 12.17 -10.44 3.27
C GLY A 83 10.76 -10.14 2.72
N PHE A 84 10.56 -10.21 1.40
CA PHE A 84 9.26 -10.02 0.75
C PHE A 84 8.94 -11.20 -0.16
N SER A 85 7.74 -11.25 -0.73
CA SER A 85 7.39 -12.29 -1.72
C SER A 85 7.94 -11.98 -3.14
N TYR A 86 8.77 -10.95 -3.28
CA TYR A 86 9.45 -10.54 -4.51
C TYR A 86 10.77 -9.87 -4.16
N ASP A 87 11.69 -9.80 -5.12
CA ASP A 87 12.97 -9.09 -4.95
C ASP A 87 12.83 -7.63 -5.40
N PRO A 88 12.96 -6.62 -4.52
CA PRO A 88 12.91 -5.21 -4.91
C PRO A 88 13.99 -4.82 -5.93
N GLU A 89 15.14 -5.49 -5.92
CA GLU A 89 16.27 -5.17 -6.80
C GLU A 89 15.90 -5.29 -8.28
N MET A 90 15.05 -6.26 -8.63
CA MET A 90 14.57 -6.45 -10.01
C MET A 90 13.85 -5.22 -10.58
N PHE A 91 13.20 -4.42 -9.73
CA PHE A 91 12.52 -3.20 -10.15
C PHE A 91 13.52 -2.06 -10.32
N MET A 92 14.49 -1.96 -9.40
CA MET A 92 15.53 -0.93 -9.43
C MET A 92 16.44 -1.09 -10.66
N GLU A 93 16.84 -2.32 -10.99
CA GLU A 93 17.60 -2.64 -12.21
C GLU A 93 16.84 -2.25 -13.49
N ALA A 94 15.50 -2.34 -13.47
CA ALA A 94 14.63 -1.94 -14.57
C ALA A 94 14.32 -0.43 -14.58
N GLY A 95 14.96 0.37 -13.72
CA GLY A 95 14.74 1.82 -13.63
C GLY A 95 13.40 2.22 -12.99
N ILE A 96 12.83 1.36 -12.14
CA ILE A 96 11.65 1.65 -11.32
C ILE A 96 12.11 1.88 -9.89
N PHE A 97 11.84 3.08 -9.35
CA PHE A 97 12.18 3.41 -7.97
C PHE A 97 11.35 2.58 -7.00
N HIS A 98 11.98 2.08 -5.93
CA HIS A 98 11.30 1.30 -4.89
C HIS A 98 11.53 1.96 -3.53
N TYR A 99 10.44 2.31 -2.84
CA TYR A 99 10.48 2.86 -1.49
C TYR A 99 9.71 1.96 -0.54
N ASN A 100 10.35 1.59 0.57
CA ASN A 100 9.71 0.80 1.62
C ASN A 100 9.32 1.69 2.81
N PHE A 101 8.03 2.01 2.92
CA PHE A 101 7.42 2.65 4.09
C PHE A 101 6.74 1.59 4.97
N ALA A 102 7.57 0.79 5.63
CA ALA A 102 7.12 -0.30 6.49
C ALA A 102 6.19 0.22 7.61
N TRP A 103 4.90 -0.05 7.49
CA TRP A 103 3.91 0.20 8.54
C TRP A 103 3.54 -1.14 9.18
N ARG A 104 3.58 -1.21 10.52
CA ARG A 104 3.09 -2.38 11.26
C ARG A 104 1.64 -2.64 10.94
N ASP A 105 1.28 -3.89 10.63
CA ASP A 105 -0.11 -4.26 10.36
C ASP A 105 -1.02 -3.85 11.52
N TYR A 106 -2.15 -3.23 11.19
CA TYR A 106 -3.12 -2.61 12.12
C TYR A 106 -2.65 -1.39 12.92
N GLU A 107 -1.36 -1.06 12.89
CA GLU A 107 -0.90 0.28 13.23
C GLU A 107 -0.90 1.14 11.97
N VAL A 108 -1.20 2.42 12.13
CA VAL A 108 -0.81 3.38 11.12
C VAL A 108 0.42 4.07 11.68
N GLY A 109 1.49 4.11 10.88
CA GLY A 109 2.72 4.82 11.22
C GLY A 109 2.43 6.17 11.85
N SER A 110 3.37 6.71 12.62
CA SER A 110 3.19 8.03 13.24
C SER A 110 2.79 9.06 12.18
N ILE A 111 2.14 10.17 12.58
CA ILE A 111 1.77 11.24 11.65
C ILE A 111 2.97 11.67 10.79
N ARG A 112 4.18 11.68 11.37
CA ARG A 112 5.44 11.94 10.67
C ARG A 112 5.71 10.90 9.57
N ASN A 113 5.64 9.60 9.88
CA ASN A 113 5.84 8.55 8.89
C ASN A 113 4.83 8.63 7.74
N VAL A 114 3.57 8.96 8.05
CA VAL A 114 2.54 9.17 7.03
C VAL A 114 2.87 10.37 6.16
N LEU A 115 3.29 11.48 6.76
CA LEU A 115 3.69 12.69 6.04
C LEU A 115 4.89 12.44 5.14
N ASP A 116 5.91 11.74 5.62
CA ASP A 116 7.12 11.44 4.84
C ASP A 116 6.77 10.58 3.62
N ALA A 117 5.92 9.56 3.80
CA ALA A 117 5.42 8.74 2.70
C ALA A 117 4.61 9.57 1.69
N VAL A 118 3.71 10.45 2.17
CA VAL A 118 2.92 11.33 1.31
C VAL A 118 3.83 12.30 0.53
N LYS A 119 4.86 12.86 1.15
CA LYS A 119 5.82 13.75 0.46
C LYS A 119 6.59 13.02 -0.64
N VAL A 120 7.07 11.81 -0.37
CA VAL A 120 7.73 10.99 -1.39
C VAL A 120 6.76 10.63 -2.51
N MET A 121 5.50 10.33 -2.19
CA MET A 121 4.47 10.07 -3.21
C MET A 121 4.17 11.31 -4.06
N MET A 122 4.12 12.50 -3.47
CA MET A 122 3.92 13.76 -4.21
C MET A 122 5.03 13.96 -5.25
N PHE A 123 6.29 13.84 -4.84
CA PHE A 123 7.42 13.91 -5.76
C PHE A 123 7.39 12.79 -6.81
N ALA A 124 7.12 11.55 -6.40
CA ALA A 124 7.07 10.41 -7.32
C ALA A 124 5.99 10.56 -8.40
N LEU A 125 4.86 11.21 -8.09
CA LEU A 125 3.80 11.52 -9.05
C LEU A 125 4.23 12.53 -10.12
N GLU A 126 5.20 13.38 -9.83
CA GLU A 126 5.81 14.30 -10.82
C GLU A 126 6.75 13.55 -11.78
N GLN A 127 7.37 12.46 -11.30
CA GLN A 127 8.28 11.63 -12.10
C GLN A 127 7.55 10.58 -12.96
N GLY A 128 6.31 10.24 -12.61
CA GLY A 128 5.49 9.30 -13.38
C GLY A 128 4.42 8.60 -12.55
N ARG A 129 3.97 7.43 -13.03
CA ARG A 129 2.92 6.66 -12.34
C ARG A 129 3.48 5.94 -11.12
N VAL A 130 2.73 5.99 -10.02
CA VAL A 130 3.10 5.39 -8.74
C VAL A 130 2.19 4.21 -8.42
N ALA A 131 2.79 3.06 -8.11
CA ALA A 131 2.10 1.89 -7.56
C ALA A 131 2.29 1.85 -6.04
N VAL A 132 1.21 1.63 -5.28
CA VAL A 132 1.27 1.50 -3.82
C VAL A 132 0.67 0.16 -3.43
N HIS A 133 1.37 -0.61 -2.60
CA HIS A 133 0.86 -1.91 -2.14
C HIS A 133 1.25 -2.20 -0.69
N CYS A 134 0.51 -3.10 -0.06
CA CYS A 134 0.89 -3.78 1.18
C CYS A 134 0.79 -5.29 0.91
N HIS A 135 0.35 -6.11 1.87
CA HIS A 135 0.05 -7.51 1.59
C HIS A 135 -1.19 -7.69 0.67
N ALA A 136 -2.40 -7.51 1.21
CA ALA A 136 -3.65 -7.59 0.42
C ALA A 136 -4.00 -6.29 -0.32
N GLY A 137 -3.24 -5.22 -0.09
CA GLY A 137 -3.43 -3.90 -0.70
C GLY A 137 -4.61 -3.08 -0.19
N LEU A 138 -5.43 -3.52 0.77
CA LEU A 138 -6.68 -2.82 1.12
C LEU A 138 -6.55 -1.82 2.28
N GLY A 139 -5.95 -2.24 3.40
CA GLY A 139 -5.86 -1.46 4.63
C GLY A 139 -4.81 -0.33 4.59
N ARG A 140 -3.52 -0.71 4.67
CA ARG A 140 -2.38 0.23 4.71
C ARG A 140 -2.31 1.10 3.45
N THR A 141 -2.38 0.47 2.27
CA THR A 141 -2.42 1.17 0.99
C THR A 141 -3.57 2.18 0.91
N GLY A 142 -4.81 1.77 1.23
CA GLY A 142 -5.96 2.66 1.18
C GLY A 142 -5.82 3.84 2.15
N THR A 143 -5.27 3.59 3.34
CA THR A 143 -4.99 4.62 4.35
C THR A 143 -3.99 5.66 3.82
N LEU A 144 -2.89 5.24 3.22
CA LEU A 144 -1.89 6.14 2.66
C LEU A 144 -2.45 6.96 1.48
N ILE A 145 -3.20 6.31 0.58
CA ILE A 145 -3.84 7.00 -0.55
C ILE A 145 -4.84 8.05 -0.05
N VAL A 146 -5.63 7.75 0.99
CA VAL A 146 -6.52 8.75 1.61
C VAL A 146 -5.72 9.95 2.15
N CYS A 147 -4.61 9.71 2.84
CA CYS A 147 -3.75 10.77 3.34
C CYS A 147 -3.15 11.63 2.22
N LEU A 148 -2.79 11.03 1.08
CA LEU A 148 -2.36 11.76 -0.11
C LEU A 148 -3.46 12.73 -0.59
N PHE A 149 -4.71 12.27 -0.73
CA PHE A 149 -5.83 13.13 -1.17
C PHE A 149 -6.11 14.28 -0.19
N ILE A 150 -5.97 14.04 1.12
CA ILE A 150 -6.10 15.09 2.14
C ILE A 150 -4.99 16.14 1.97
N PHE A 151 -3.75 15.69 1.75
CA PHE A 151 -2.58 16.55 1.64
C PHE A 151 -2.52 17.33 0.31
N ARG A 152 -2.86 16.68 -0.81
CA ARG A 152 -2.80 17.27 -2.15
C ARG A 152 -4.04 18.09 -2.49
N ASP A 153 -5.22 17.53 -2.26
CA ASP A 153 -6.48 18.05 -2.81
C ASP A 153 -7.34 18.78 -1.74
N ASN A 154 -6.77 19.03 -0.56
CA ASN A 154 -7.44 19.69 0.56
C ASN A 154 -8.80 19.05 0.94
N MET A 155 -8.94 17.74 0.71
CA MET A 155 -10.16 17.03 1.09
C MET A 155 -10.25 16.85 2.60
N THR A 156 -11.45 16.94 3.16
CA THR A 156 -11.70 16.47 4.53
C THR A 156 -11.47 14.96 4.61
N ALA A 157 -11.13 14.46 5.81
CA ALA A 157 -11.00 13.01 6.05
C ALA A 157 -12.21 12.21 5.55
N LYS A 158 -13.44 12.72 5.75
CA LYS A 158 -14.67 12.07 5.30
C LYS A 158 -14.79 12.05 3.78
N GLN A 159 -14.48 13.16 3.10
CA GLN A 159 -14.50 13.23 1.63
C GLN A 159 -13.46 12.30 1.02
N ALA A 160 -12.22 12.33 1.51
CA ALA A 160 -11.14 11.51 0.99
C ALA A 160 -11.42 10.00 1.19
N VAL A 161 -11.88 9.60 2.38
CA VAL A 161 -12.28 8.20 2.62
C VAL A 161 -13.42 7.78 1.68
N ARG A 162 -14.45 8.61 1.51
CA ARG A 162 -15.55 8.30 0.60
C ARG A 162 -15.07 8.21 -0.85
N PHE A 163 -14.23 9.15 -1.28
CA PHE A 163 -13.66 9.18 -2.62
C PHE A 163 -12.84 7.92 -2.91
N VAL A 164 -11.96 7.55 -1.98
CA VAL A 164 -11.15 6.34 -2.09
C VAL A 164 -12.01 5.09 -2.02
N ARG A 165 -13.04 5.02 -1.16
CA ARG A 165 -13.92 3.83 -1.09
C ARG A 165 -14.88 3.69 -2.27
N ALA A 166 -15.33 4.79 -2.85
CA ALA A 166 -16.19 4.78 -4.04
C ALA A 166 -15.44 4.25 -5.26
N ARG A 167 -14.15 4.58 -5.35
CA ARG A 167 -13.26 3.93 -6.30
C ARG A 167 -12.99 2.52 -5.79
N ARG A 168 -12.43 2.35 -4.59
CA ARG A 168 -11.91 1.10 -4.00
C ARG A 168 -12.75 0.60 -2.82
N PRO A 169 -13.83 -0.17 -3.08
CA PRO A 169 -14.58 -0.81 -2.02
C PRO A 169 -13.68 -1.59 -1.06
N GLY A 170 -13.94 -1.48 0.23
CA GLY A 170 -13.16 -2.15 1.28
C GLY A 170 -11.84 -1.48 1.67
N SER A 171 -11.45 -0.35 1.07
CA SER A 171 -10.32 0.44 1.57
C SER A 171 -10.58 1.01 2.97
N VAL A 172 -9.49 1.09 3.76
CA VAL A 172 -9.54 1.52 5.16
C VAL A 172 -10.39 0.54 5.97
N GLN A 173 -9.77 -0.51 6.46
CA GLN A 173 -10.41 -1.71 7.00
C GLN A 173 -10.60 -1.68 8.53
N SER A 174 -9.94 -0.76 9.25
CA SER A 174 -10.03 -0.68 10.71
C SER A 174 -10.37 0.72 11.24
N THR A 175 -10.94 0.76 12.44
CA THR A 175 -11.19 2.01 13.17
C THR A 175 -9.89 2.74 13.51
N VAL A 176 -8.81 2.00 13.76
CA VAL A 176 -7.46 2.56 13.98
C VAL A 176 -6.96 3.31 12.74
N GLN A 177 -7.20 2.78 11.55
CA GLN A 177 -6.85 3.46 10.30
C GLN A 177 -7.64 4.74 10.10
N LEU A 178 -8.96 4.71 10.36
CA LEU A 178 -9.81 5.91 10.34
C LEU A 178 -9.36 6.96 11.36
N ALA A 179 -8.99 6.53 12.57
CA ALA A 179 -8.48 7.42 13.61
C ALA A 179 -7.20 8.13 13.16
N ARG A 180 -6.24 7.40 12.56
CA ARG A 180 -5.03 8.04 12.03
C ARG A 180 -5.34 9.00 10.90
N ILE A 181 -6.22 8.65 9.97
CA ILE A 181 -6.62 9.56 8.88
C ILE A 181 -7.16 10.87 9.44
N LYS A 182 -8.01 10.82 10.48
CA LYS A 182 -8.52 12.02 11.16
C LYS A 182 -7.40 12.83 11.83
N GLN A 183 -6.49 12.17 12.54
CA GLN A 183 -5.33 12.83 13.15
C GLN A 183 -4.42 13.49 12.11
N PHE A 184 -4.16 12.81 10.99
CA PHE A 184 -3.37 13.34 9.89
C PHE A 184 -4.06 14.56 9.25
N ALA A 185 -5.37 14.50 9.01
CA ALA A 185 -6.13 15.64 8.49
C ALA A 185 -6.05 16.86 9.39
N ALA A 186 -6.24 16.68 10.71
CA ALA A 186 -6.11 17.76 11.69
C ALA A 186 -4.69 18.36 11.67
N PHE A 187 -3.66 17.52 11.65
CA PHE A 187 -2.27 17.95 11.59
C PHE A 187 -1.96 18.77 10.32
N VAL A 188 -2.38 18.28 9.15
CA VAL A 188 -2.19 19.00 7.89
C VAL A 188 -2.93 20.35 7.92
N GLN A 189 -4.15 20.39 8.43
CA GLN A 189 -4.90 21.64 8.56
C GLN A 189 -4.19 22.66 9.45
N THR A 190 -3.60 22.23 10.58
CA THR A 190 -2.77 23.09 11.42
C THR A 190 -1.56 23.63 10.66
N LEU A 191 -0.84 22.79 9.91
CA LEU A 191 0.29 23.24 9.10
C LEU A 191 -0.14 24.28 8.05
N ARG A 192 -1.28 24.08 7.37
CA ARG A 192 -1.76 25.02 6.37
C ARG A 192 -2.09 26.40 6.97
N GLY A 193 -2.74 26.44 8.13
CA GLY A 193 -3.03 27.70 8.82
C GLY A 193 -1.78 28.46 9.29
N ILE A 194 -0.64 27.79 9.40
CA ILE A 194 0.64 28.42 9.77
C ILE A 194 1.42 28.89 8.53
N PHE A 195 1.40 28.11 7.45
CA PHE A 195 2.34 28.25 6.33
C PHE A 195 1.72 28.61 4.96
N LEU A 196 0.40 28.51 4.77
CA LEU A 196 -0.25 28.71 3.45
C LEU A 196 -1.29 29.84 3.39
N GLU A 197 -1.58 30.51 4.52
CA GLU A 197 -2.41 31.73 4.56
C GLU A 197 -1.57 33.02 4.73
N ARG A 198 -0.27 32.98 4.35
CA ARG A 198 0.57 34.16 4.18
C ARG A 198 1.06 34.27 2.74
#